data_AF-A0A3E0PSE3-F1
#
_entry.id   AF-A0A3E0PSE3-F1
#
_cell.length_a   1.000
_cell.length_b   1.000
_cell.length_c   1.000
_cell.angle_alpha   90.00
_cell.angle_beta   90.00
_cell.angle_gamma   90.00
#
_symmetry.space_group_name_H-M   'P 1'
#
loop_
_entity.id
_entity.type
_entity.pdbx_description
1 polymer ?
#
loop_
_entity_poly.entity_id
_entity_poly.type
_entity_poly.pdbx_seq_one_letter_code
_entity_poly.pdbx_strand_id
1 'polypeptide(L)'
;MNLYSAFSYAPVFAIILALYASAADSSPENAVTDETHFHEVANLLLTQDSFAALQYIERQGAPQEVMSLYFKTAQWLHYTNKDVAGMIAISRAGIHYGLAQAERLQESDPETAEKLRGTAKAMSFNLGANTWPGWDDEGIVVTDSDAHIGLDAAKLNLRLAIELKRDPLPLCNAHWLLGVHLMVAGEEDAAAQELQNAIEQARAAEREDFEMMCCGYVAIARFHADTNNAEHGAELDRCVAELKRIDTEDSRFFADQLVSVHKTLMQRLSEQ
;
A
#
# COMPACT_ATOMS: atom_id res chain seq x y z
N MET A 1 -22.58 -29.12 9.72
CA MET A 1 -22.24 -28.86 8.31
C MET A 1 -22.34 -27.36 8.12
N ASN A 2 -21.28 -26.64 8.51
CA ASN A 2 -21.21 -25.18 8.50
C ASN A 2 -20.67 -24.74 7.15
N LEU A 3 -21.54 -24.20 6.30
CA LEU A 3 -21.18 -23.49 5.08
C LEU A 3 -20.86 -22.05 5.46
N TYR A 4 -19.67 -21.80 5.99
CA TYR A 4 -19.11 -20.46 5.99
C TYR A 4 -18.31 -20.30 4.71
N SER A 5 -18.86 -19.45 3.85
CA SER A 5 -18.25 -18.95 2.63
C SER A 5 -16.90 -18.30 2.96
N ALA A 6 -15.83 -18.88 2.41
CA ALA A 6 -14.55 -18.21 2.27
C ALA A 6 -14.70 -17.17 1.15
N PHE A 7 -15.14 -15.96 1.48
CA PHE A 7 -14.90 -14.82 0.60
C PHE A 7 -13.41 -14.50 0.70
N SER A 8 -12.63 -15.03 -0.25
CA SER A 8 -11.27 -14.58 -0.48
C SER A 8 -11.36 -13.12 -0.95
N TYR A 9 -10.93 -12.17 -0.10
CA TYR A 9 -10.91 -10.72 -0.36
C TYR A 9 -9.89 -10.31 -1.46
N ALA A 10 -9.45 -11.25 -2.29
CA ALA A 10 -8.44 -11.07 -3.33
C ALA A 10 -8.81 -10.15 -4.53
N PRO A 11 -10.08 -9.84 -4.92
CA PRO A 11 -10.29 -9.25 -6.24
C PRO A 11 -10.23 -7.72 -6.31
N VAL A 12 -10.29 -6.95 -5.20
CA VAL A 12 -10.50 -5.49 -5.27
C VAL A 12 -9.21 -4.65 -5.16
N PHE A 13 -8.12 -5.19 -4.60
CA PHE A 13 -6.82 -4.51 -4.68
C PHE A 13 -6.32 -4.36 -6.11
N ALA A 14 -6.85 -5.14 -7.05
CA ALA A 14 -6.66 -4.97 -8.48
C ALA A 14 -7.12 -3.59 -9.01
N ILE A 15 -8.02 -2.88 -8.32
CA ILE A 15 -8.60 -1.60 -8.80
C ILE A 15 -7.73 -0.39 -8.43
N ILE A 16 -7.15 -0.34 -7.21
CA ILE A 16 -6.12 0.67 -6.89
C ILE A 16 -4.83 0.41 -7.70
N LEU A 17 -4.56 -0.86 -8.04
CA LEU A 17 -3.50 -1.25 -8.97
C LEU A 17 -3.78 -0.89 -10.43
N ALA A 18 -5.05 -0.93 -10.87
CA ALA A 18 -5.44 -0.67 -12.25
C ALA A 18 -5.13 0.76 -12.72
N LEU A 19 -5.11 1.74 -11.80
CA LEU A 19 -4.77 3.13 -12.12
C LEU A 19 -3.29 3.34 -12.51
N TYR A 20 -2.40 2.37 -12.24
CA TYR A 20 -0.99 2.42 -12.67
C TYR A 20 -0.60 1.36 -13.70
N ALA A 21 -1.46 0.36 -13.97
CA ALA A 21 -1.16 -0.76 -14.88
C ALA A 21 -1.46 -0.49 -16.37
N SER A 22 -1.92 0.72 -16.73
CA SER A 22 -2.40 1.11 -18.07
C SER A 22 -1.35 1.07 -19.21
N ALA A 23 -0.15 0.49 -19.03
CA ALA A 23 0.87 0.44 -20.07
C ALA A 23 1.68 -0.87 -20.13
N ALA A 24 1.22 -1.96 -19.48
CA ALA A 24 1.90 -3.26 -19.61
C ALA A 24 1.26 -4.10 -20.72
N ASP A 25 1.99 -4.28 -21.83
CA ASP A 25 1.63 -5.19 -22.92
C ASP A 25 1.65 -6.64 -22.41
N SER A 26 0.45 -7.20 -22.20
CA SER A 26 0.23 -8.53 -21.62
C SER A 26 0.20 -9.60 -22.71
N SER A 27 1.27 -9.68 -23.50
CA SER A 27 1.42 -10.80 -24.45
C SER A 27 1.65 -12.11 -23.67
N PRO A 28 1.14 -13.26 -24.14
CA PRO A 28 1.34 -14.56 -23.49
C PRO A 28 2.83 -14.95 -23.37
N GLU A 29 3.66 -14.43 -24.26
CA GLU A 29 5.11 -14.65 -24.27
C GLU A 29 5.79 -14.00 -23.03
N ASN A 30 5.27 -12.87 -22.56
CA ASN A 30 5.76 -12.19 -21.36
C ASN A 30 5.37 -12.91 -20.05
N ALA A 31 4.31 -13.73 -20.06
CA ALA A 31 3.85 -14.42 -18.85
C ALA A 31 4.77 -15.59 -18.43
N VAL A 32 5.30 -16.34 -19.40
CA VAL A 32 6.21 -17.48 -19.14
C VAL A 32 7.58 -16.98 -18.67
N THR A 33 8.03 -15.83 -19.17
CA THR A 33 9.28 -15.20 -18.72
C THR A 33 9.16 -14.66 -17.30
N ASP A 34 7.99 -14.11 -16.93
CA ASP A 34 7.73 -13.60 -15.58
C ASP A 34 7.77 -14.74 -14.53
N GLU A 35 7.16 -15.89 -14.80
CA GLU A 35 7.15 -17.03 -13.84
C GLU A 35 8.56 -17.60 -13.59
N THR A 36 9.38 -17.72 -14.64
CA THR A 36 10.78 -18.18 -14.52
C THR A 36 11.60 -17.19 -13.68
N HIS A 37 11.42 -15.89 -13.92
CA HIS A 37 12.07 -14.83 -13.17
C HIS A 37 11.70 -14.86 -11.67
N PHE A 38 10.41 -15.00 -11.35
CA PHE A 38 9.96 -15.03 -9.95
C PHE A 38 10.52 -16.24 -9.18
N HIS A 39 10.52 -17.42 -9.78
CA HIS A 39 11.09 -18.61 -9.15
C HIS A 39 12.59 -18.49 -8.95
N GLU A 40 13.33 -17.90 -9.89
CA GLU A 40 14.77 -17.66 -9.73
C GLU A 40 15.04 -16.68 -8.59
N VAL A 41 14.29 -15.58 -8.50
CA VAL A 41 14.43 -14.64 -7.37
C VAL A 41 14.14 -15.31 -6.03
N ALA A 42 13.06 -16.08 -5.91
CA ALA A 42 12.75 -16.83 -4.69
C ALA A 42 13.86 -17.84 -4.33
N ASN A 43 14.39 -18.54 -5.33
CA ASN A 43 15.48 -19.48 -5.13
C ASN A 43 16.75 -18.78 -4.64
N LEU A 44 17.09 -17.61 -5.19
CA LEU A 44 18.24 -16.81 -4.73
C LEU A 44 18.04 -16.30 -3.29
N LEU A 45 16.84 -15.83 -2.95
CA LEU A 45 16.51 -15.41 -1.58
C LEU A 45 16.64 -16.57 -0.58
N LEU A 46 16.25 -17.79 -0.99
CA LEU A 46 16.28 -18.97 -0.13
C LEU A 46 17.67 -19.60 0.00
N THR A 47 18.41 -19.69 -1.11
CA THR A 47 19.66 -20.47 -1.19
C THR A 47 20.92 -19.64 -1.08
N GLN A 48 20.82 -18.32 -1.24
CA GLN A 48 21.93 -17.38 -1.15
C GLN A 48 21.58 -16.23 -0.18
N ASP A 49 21.45 -15.00 -0.70
CA ASP A 49 21.09 -13.81 0.06
C ASP A 49 20.28 -12.84 -0.81
N SER A 50 19.76 -11.78 -0.19
CA SER A 50 19.00 -10.75 -0.92
C SER A 50 19.84 -10.03 -1.96
N PHE A 51 21.14 -9.79 -1.73
CA PHE A 51 22.00 -9.10 -2.69
C PHE A 51 22.18 -9.89 -3.99
N ALA A 52 22.26 -11.21 -3.93
CA ALA A 52 22.28 -12.07 -5.12
C ALA A 52 21.00 -11.90 -5.96
N ALA A 53 19.83 -11.90 -5.30
CA ALA A 53 18.55 -11.64 -5.97
C ALA A 53 18.48 -10.24 -6.59
N LEU A 54 18.95 -9.21 -5.88
CA LEU A 54 19.00 -7.83 -6.41
C LEU A 54 19.89 -7.75 -7.65
N GLN A 55 21.11 -8.31 -7.58
CA GLN A 55 22.03 -8.33 -8.70
C GLN A 55 21.45 -9.08 -9.92
N TYR A 56 20.69 -10.15 -9.68
CA TYR A 56 19.99 -10.85 -10.75
C TYR A 56 18.97 -9.93 -11.43
N ILE A 57 18.09 -9.25 -10.66
CA ILE A 57 17.07 -8.33 -11.20
C ILE A 57 17.72 -7.17 -11.98
N GLU A 58 18.75 -6.54 -11.44
CA GLU A 58 19.40 -5.36 -12.05
C GLU A 58 20.13 -5.66 -13.37
N ARG A 59 20.43 -6.94 -13.66
CA ARG A 59 21.07 -7.36 -14.91
C ARG A 59 20.09 -7.65 -16.05
N GLN A 60 18.78 -7.61 -15.79
CA GLN A 60 17.77 -8.08 -16.75
C GLN A 60 17.42 -7.08 -17.85
N GLY A 61 17.89 -5.82 -17.81
CA GLY A 61 17.58 -4.89 -18.88
C GLY A 61 17.84 -3.43 -18.59
N ALA A 62 17.11 -2.57 -19.31
CA ALA A 62 17.12 -1.14 -19.14
C ALA A 62 16.44 -0.73 -17.81
N PRO A 63 16.70 0.49 -17.28
CA PRO A 63 16.17 0.91 -15.99
C PRO A 63 14.65 0.77 -15.80
N GLN A 64 13.85 1.02 -16.84
CA GLN A 64 12.40 0.85 -16.77
C GLN A 64 11.98 -0.62 -16.67
N GLU A 65 12.67 -1.51 -17.38
CA GLU A 65 12.43 -2.96 -17.34
C GLU A 65 12.81 -3.53 -15.97
N VAL A 66 13.98 -3.12 -15.44
CA VAL A 66 14.44 -3.48 -14.10
C VAL A 66 13.44 -3.01 -13.02
N MET A 67 12.94 -1.77 -13.12
CA MET A 67 11.90 -1.28 -12.20
C MET A 67 10.59 -2.06 -12.28
N SER A 68 10.17 -2.45 -13.50
CA SER A 68 9.00 -3.30 -13.70
C SER A 68 9.18 -4.66 -13.02
N LEU A 69 10.35 -5.28 -13.16
CA LEU A 69 10.68 -6.55 -12.51
C LEU A 69 10.68 -6.41 -10.99
N TYR A 70 11.27 -5.36 -10.42
CA TYR A 70 11.19 -5.07 -8.98
C TYR A 70 9.76 -4.99 -8.49
N PHE A 71 8.92 -4.21 -9.17
CA PHE A 71 7.52 -4.01 -8.83
C PHE A 71 6.76 -5.34 -8.82
N LYS A 72 6.80 -6.09 -9.94
CA LYS A 72 6.09 -7.36 -10.09
C LYS A 72 6.60 -8.43 -9.10
N THR A 73 7.91 -8.51 -8.89
CA THR A 73 8.52 -9.48 -7.97
C THR A 73 8.07 -9.23 -6.54
N ALA A 74 8.06 -7.98 -6.09
CA ALA A 74 7.58 -7.62 -4.74
C ALA A 74 6.11 -8.02 -4.53
N GLN A 75 5.26 -7.80 -5.55
CA GLN A 75 3.85 -8.22 -5.50
C GLN A 75 3.69 -9.73 -5.45
N TRP A 76 4.42 -10.46 -6.29
CA TRP A 76 4.37 -11.92 -6.31
C TRP A 76 4.85 -12.51 -4.97
N LEU A 77 5.92 -11.97 -4.38
CA LEU A 77 6.40 -12.40 -3.07
C LEU A 77 5.33 -12.22 -1.98
N HIS A 78 4.62 -11.09 -1.98
CA HIS A 78 3.57 -10.82 -0.98
C HIS A 78 2.29 -11.63 -1.21
N TYR A 79 1.72 -11.62 -2.42
CA TYR A 79 0.41 -12.23 -2.66
C TYR A 79 0.48 -13.73 -2.89
N THR A 80 1.51 -14.21 -3.59
CA THR A 80 1.67 -15.62 -3.97
C THR A 80 2.47 -16.40 -2.94
N ASN A 81 3.67 -15.93 -2.59
CA ASN A 81 4.55 -16.66 -1.67
C ASN A 81 4.31 -16.36 -0.19
N LYS A 82 3.59 -15.27 0.12
CA LYS A 82 3.42 -14.75 1.49
C LYS A 82 4.76 -14.46 2.20
N ASP A 83 5.80 -14.16 1.41
CA ASP A 83 7.13 -13.84 1.91
C ASP A 83 7.28 -12.33 2.14
N VAL A 84 6.92 -11.90 3.36
CA VAL A 84 6.98 -10.49 3.78
C VAL A 84 8.43 -9.97 3.76
N ALA A 85 9.38 -10.76 4.28
CA ALA A 85 10.78 -10.35 4.36
C ALA A 85 11.40 -10.18 2.96
N GLY A 86 11.14 -11.12 2.05
CA GLY A 86 11.52 -11.03 0.65
C GLY A 86 10.88 -9.82 -0.03
N MET A 87 9.57 -9.63 0.13
CA MET A 87 8.87 -8.46 -0.43
C MET A 87 9.47 -7.14 0.05
N ILE A 88 9.79 -7.01 1.34
CA ILE A 88 10.42 -5.81 1.91
C ILE A 88 11.79 -5.57 1.27
N ALA A 89 12.64 -6.60 1.19
CA ALA A 89 13.98 -6.49 0.64
C ALA A 89 13.95 -6.04 -0.83
N ILE A 90 13.11 -6.69 -1.66
CA ILE A 90 12.95 -6.36 -3.07
C ILE A 90 12.32 -4.97 -3.26
N SER A 91 11.31 -4.61 -2.46
CA SER A 91 10.65 -3.30 -2.56
C SER A 91 11.60 -2.15 -2.25
N ARG A 92 12.35 -2.24 -1.15
CA ARG A 92 13.30 -1.20 -0.74
C ARG A 92 14.40 -1.00 -1.77
N ALA A 93 14.92 -2.10 -2.32
CA ALA A 93 15.92 -2.04 -3.37
C ALA A 93 15.39 -1.42 -4.66
N GLY A 94 14.19 -1.83 -5.11
CA GLY A 94 13.56 -1.25 -6.29
C GLY A 94 13.27 0.25 -6.14
N ILE A 95 12.77 0.67 -4.97
CA ILE A 95 12.58 2.10 -4.65
C ILE A 95 13.91 2.85 -4.76
N HIS A 96 14.98 2.34 -4.14
CA HIS A 96 16.30 2.97 -4.18
C HIS A 96 16.86 3.03 -5.61
N TYR A 97 16.80 1.92 -6.34
CA TYR A 97 17.24 1.82 -7.73
C TYR A 97 16.52 2.84 -8.62
N GLY A 98 15.19 2.90 -8.54
CA GLY A 98 14.38 3.81 -9.35
C GLY A 98 14.72 5.27 -9.12
N LEU A 99 14.89 5.68 -7.85
CA LEU A 99 15.30 7.05 -7.51
C LEU A 99 16.73 7.36 -7.96
N ALA A 100 17.66 6.42 -7.79
CA ALA A 100 19.05 6.61 -8.20
C ALA A 100 19.22 6.69 -9.72
N GLN A 101 18.48 5.86 -10.48
CA GLN A 101 18.49 5.92 -11.94
C GLN A 101 17.77 7.17 -12.46
N ALA A 102 16.67 7.58 -11.82
CA ALA A 102 16.00 8.83 -12.18
C ALA A 102 16.92 10.03 -12.05
N GLU A 103 17.68 10.13 -10.96
CA GLU A 103 18.65 11.21 -10.77
C GLU A 103 19.70 11.24 -11.89
N ARG A 104 20.27 10.08 -12.26
CA ARG A 104 21.26 9.97 -13.34
C ARG A 104 20.71 10.37 -14.70
N LEU A 105 19.43 10.08 -14.94
CA LEU A 105 18.76 10.35 -16.21
C LEU A 105 18.12 11.74 -16.27
N GLN A 106 18.09 12.49 -15.17
CA GLN A 106 17.35 13.74 -15.06
C GLN A 106 17.71 14.77 -16.14
N GLU A 107 18.98 14.82 -16.56
CA GLU A 107 19.44 15.76 -17.60
C GLU A 107 19.37 15.15 -19.01
N SER A 108 19.67 13.86 -19.16
CA SER A 108 19.78 13.20 -20.48
C SER A 108 18.47 12.63 -21.00
N ASP A 109 17.59 12.18 -20.11
CA ASP A 109 16.29 11.56 -20.40
C ASP A 109 15.30 11.86 -19.26
N PRO A 110 14.81 13.11 -19.16
CA PRO A 110 13.92 13.55 -18.09
C PRO A 110 12.57 12.82 -18.08
N GLU A 111 12.09 12.34 -19.24
CA GLU A 111 10.84 11.59 -19.33
C GLU A 111 10.97 10.23 -18.63
N THR A 112 12.06 9.50 -18.91
CA THR A 112 12.34 8.25 -18.18
C THR A 112 12.57 8.52 -16.70
N ALA A 113 13.29 9.58 -16.34
CA ALA A 113 13.50 9.93 -14.94
C ALA A 113 12.18 10.15 -14.18
N GLU A 114 11.22 10.87 -14.79
CA GLU A 114 9.90 11.08 -14.21
C GLU A 114 9.11 9.77 -14.04
N LYS A 115 9.14 8.89 -15.06
CA LYS A 115 8.51 7.55 -14.99
C LYS A 115 9.09 6.72 -13.84
N LEU A 116 10.42 6.68 -13.70
CA LEU A 116 11.10 5.95 -12.65
C LEU A 116 10.72 6.46 -11.24
N ARG A 117 10.63 7.79 -11.05
CA ARG A 117 10.13 8.38 -9.79
C ARG A 117 8.67 8.03 -9.53
N GLY A 118 7.84 8.01 -10.57
CA GLY A 118 6.46 7.54 -10.50
C GLY A 118 6.34 6.09 -10.04
N THR A 119 7.15 5.18 -10.60
CA THR A 119 7.17 3.78 -10.18
C THR A 119 7.71 3.63 -8.76
N ALA A 120 8.76 4.36 -8.37
CA ALA A 120 9.28 4.35 -7.00
C ALA A 120 8.22 4.84 -5.98
N LYS A 121 7.43 5.86 -6.33
CA LYS A 121 6.27 6.28 -5.52
C LYS A 121 5.27 5.14 -5.36
N ALA A 122 4.88 4.48 -6.46
CA ALA A 122 3.91 3.39 -6.43
C ALA A 122 4.42 2.20 -5.59
N MET A 123 5.70 1.83 -5.75
CA MET A 123 6.34 0.81 -4.90
C MET A 123 6.33 1.21 -3.42
N SER A 124 6.57 2.48 -3.10
CA SER A 124 6.53 2.98 -1.72
C SER A 124 5.12 2.88 -1.13
N PHE A 125 4.08 3.16 -1.92
CA PHE A 125 2.69 2.93 -1.51
C PHE A 125 2.44 1.44 -1.22
N ASN A 126 2.81 0.56 -2.15
CA ASN A 126 2.59 -0.88 -1.99
C ASN A 126 3.36 -1.45 -0.79
N LEU A 127 4.61 -1.03 -0.59
CA LEU A 127 5.39 -1.45 0.58
C LEU A 127 4.70 -1.01 1.87
N GLY A 128 4.27 0.26 1.95
CA GLY A 128 3.54 0.77 3.11
C GLY A 128 2.22 0.02 3.33
N ALA A 129 1.42 -0.18 2.28
CA ALA A 129 0.15 -0.91 2.39
C ALA A 129 0.38 -2.36 2.82
N ASN A 130 1.28 -3.09 2.17
CA ASN A 130 1.53 -4.52 2.44
C ASN A 130 2.18 -4.80 3.80
N THR A 131 2.70 -3.78 4.47
CA THR A 131 3.26 -3.85 5.83
C THR A 131 2.38 -3.16 6.86
N TRP A 132 1.15 -2.80 6.50
CA TRP A 132 0.20 -2.27 7.45
C TRP A 132 -0.51 -3.43 8.17
N PRO A 133 -0.42 -3.53 9.50
CA PRO A 133 -0.96 -4.66 10.24
C PRO A 133 -2.48 -4.64 10.39
N GLY A 134 -3.16 -3.58 9.92
CA GLY A 134 -4.63 -3.48 9.95
C GLY A 134 -5.35 -4.42 8.99
N TRP A 135 -4.65 -5.01 8.01
CA TRP A 135 -5.26 -5.93 7.04
C TRP A 135 -5.62 -7.29 7.63
N ASP A 136 -4.76 -7.83 8.51
CA ASP A 136 -4.89 -9.18 9.06
C ASP A 136 -5.09 -10.27 7.98
N ASP A 137 -4.32 -10.17 6.88
CA ASP A 137 -4.41 -11.10 5.76
C ASP A 137 -3.97 -12.52 6.13
N GLU A 138 -4.76 -13.52 5.73
CA GLU A 138 -4.45 -14.92 6.02
C GLU A 138 -3.07 -15.34 5.46
N GLY A 139 -2.25 -15.90 6.35
CA GLY A 139 -0.90 -16.38 6.03
C GLY A 139 0.17 -15.29 5.97
N ILE A 140 -0.17 -14.03 6.27
CA ILE A 140 0.77 -12.91 6.31
C ILE A 140 0.92 -12.44 7.75
N VAL A 141 2.15 -12.51 8.26
CA VAL A 141 2.47 -11.98 9.60
C VAL A 141 3.30 -10.71 9.43
N VAL A 142 2.73 -9.58 9.84
CA VAL A 142 3.41 -8.28 9.88
C VAL A 142 3.88 -8.02 11.30
N THR A 143 5.20 -7.94 11.49
CA THR A 143 5.80 -7.61 12.79
C THR A 143 5.84 -6.09 13.00
N ASP A 144 6.12 -5.66 14.24
CA ASP A 144 6.30 -4.23 14.52
C ASP A 144 7.48 -3.64 13.73
N SER A 145 8.54 -4.42 13.50
CA SER A 145 9.66 -3.99 12.65
C SER A 145 9.22 -3.75 11.21
N ASP A 146 8.33 -4.59 10.69
CA ASP A 146 7.79 -4.43 9.33
C ASP A 146 6.89 -3.19 9.23
N ALA A 147 6.07 -2.94 10.26
CA ALA A 147 5.22 -1.75 10.34
C ALA A 147 6.05 -0.45 10.36
N HIS A 148 7.19 -0.42 11.07
CA HIS A 148 8.10 0.74 11.03
C HIS A 148 8.69 0.98 9.62
N ILE A 149 9.03 -0.10 8.90
CA ILE A 149 9.46 0.01 7.50
C ILE A 149 8.32 0.55 6.63
N GLY A 150 7.09 0.12 6.90
CA GLY A 150 5.87 0.62 6.25
C GLY A 150 5.64 2.10 6.46
N LEU A 151 5.83 2.60 7.69
CA LEU A 151 5.73 4.02 8.02
C LEU A 151 6.76 4.85 7.24
N ASP A 152 8.01 4.39 7.14
CA ASP A 152 9.04 5.06 6.34
C ASP A 152 8.67 5.08 4.85
N ALA A 153 8.12 3.98 4.33
CA ALA A 153 7.63 3.89 2.95
C ALA A 153 6.44 4.82 2.70
N ALA A 154 5.52 4.95 3.66
CA ALA A 154 4.38 5.88 3.60
C ALA A 154 4.84 7.35 3.56
N LYS A 155 5.81 7.73 4.41
CA LYS A 155 6.45 9.05 4.39
C LYS A 155 7.09 9.35 3.03
N LEU A 156 7.82 8.38 2.48
CA LEU A 156 8.41 8.51 1.15
C LEU A 156 7.35 8.64 0.05
N ASN A 157 6.28 7.85 0.12
CA ASN A 157 5.19 7.92 -0.84
C ASN A 157 4.54 9.31 -0.88
N LEU A 158 4.22 9.88 0.30
CA LEU A 158 3.67 11.24 0.39
C LEU A 158 4.63 12.30 -0.15
N ARG A 159 5.91 12.25 0.26
CA ARG A 159 6.92 13.16 -0.27
C ARG A 159 6.98 13.12 -1.80
N LEU A 160 7.05 11.92 -2.39
CA LEU A 160 7.09 11.77 -3.85
C LEU A 160 5.78 12.18 -4.52
N ALA A 161 4.62 11.98 -3.89
CA ALA A 161 3.34 12.44 -4.43
C ALA A 161 3.29 13.97 -4.55
N ILE A 162 3.80 14.69 -3.53
CA ILE A 162 3.92 16.16 -3.52
C ILE A 162 4.94 16.62 -4.56
N GLU A 163 6.16 16.06 -4.55
CA GLU A 163 7.23 16.44 -5.47
C GLU A 163 6.83 16.23 -6.95
N LEU A 164 6.10 15.15 -7.24
CA LEU A 164 5.58 14.82 -8.58
C LEU A 164 4.25 15.52 -8.91
N LYS A 165 3.78 16.42 -8.04
CA LYS A 165 2.54 17.21 -8.23
C LYS A 165 1.36 16.35 -8.64
N ARG A 166 1.17 15.22 -7.95
CA ARG A 166 0.10 14.29 -8.27
C ARG A 166 -1.26 14.93 -8.02
N ASP A 167 -2.26 14.43 -8.75
CA ASP A 167 -3.64 14.84 -8.60
C ASP A 167 -4.18 14.57 -7.18
N PRO A 168 -5.32 15.16 -6.81
CA PRO A 168 -5.86 15.06 -5.45
C PRO A 168 -6.08 13.62 -4.98
N LEU A 169 -6.61 12.70 -5.81
CA LEU A 169 -6.88 11.33 -5.36
C LEU A 169 -5.60 10.54 -4.98
N PRO A 170 -4.51 10.55 -5.78
CA PRO A 170 -3.22 10.02 -5.33
C PRO A 170 -2.66 10.66 -4.06
N LEU A 171 -2.88 11.97 -3.84
CA LEU A 171 -2.48 12.65 -2.60
C LEU A 171 -3.33 12.20 -1.41
N CYS A 172 -4.64 12.03 -1.61
CA CYS A 172 -5.55 11.44 -0.62
C CYS A 172 -5.03 10.09 -0.15
N ASN A 173 -4.71 9.18 -1.08
CA ASN A 173 -4.17 7.86 -0.76
C ASN A 173 -2.84 7.93 0.02
N ALA A 174 -1.97 8.88 -0.33
CA ALA A 174 -0.67 9.03 0.33
C ALA A 174 -0.83 9.53 1.78
N HIS A 175 -1.71 10.52 2.00
CA HIS A 175 -2.05 11.01 3.33
C HIS A 175 -2.76 9.94 4.17
N TRP A 176 -3.71 9.22 3.57
CA TRP A 176 -4.39 8.10 4.23
C TRP A 176 -3.40 7.05 4.69
N LEU A 177 -2.50 6.61 3.81
CA LEU A 177 -1.51 5.58 4.12
C LEU A 177 -0.57 6.02 5.27
N LEU A 178 -0.13 7.27 5.27
CA LEU A 178 0.68 7.81 6.36
C LEU A 178 -0.12 7.85 7.67
N GLY A 179 -1.36 8.35 7.62
CA GLY A 179 -2.24 8.44 8.78
C GLY A 179 -2.47 7.09 9.45
N VAL A 180 -2.79 6.04 8.70
CA VAL A 180 -3.03 4.70 9.28
C VAL A 180 -1.78 4.05 9.88
N HIS A 181 -0.59 4.38 9.38
CA HIS A 181 0.68 3.94 10.00
C HIS A 181 0.99 4.72 11.28
N LEU A 182 0.70 6.02 11.32
CA LEU A 182 0.84 6.84 12.52
C LEU A 182 -0.09 6.36 13.65
N MET A 183 -1.29 5.88 13.32
CA MET A 183 -2.19 5.24 14.30
C MET A 183 -1.54 4.03 14.97
N VAL A 184 -0.91 3.15 14.17
CA VAL A 184 -0.23 1.95 14.68
C VAL A 184 1.01 2.31 15.49
N ALA A 185 1.67 3.42 15.16
CA ALA A 185 2.82 3.94 15.90
C ALA A 185 2.44 4.63 17.22
N GLY A 186 1.15 4.79 17.55
CA GLY A 186 0.70 5.53 18.73
C GLY A 186 0.94 7.04 18.63
N GLU A 187 0.93 7.58 17.41
CA GLU A 187 1.03 9.02 17.13
C GLU A 187 -0.36 9.57 16.75
N GLU A 188 -1.33 9.53 17.67
CA GLU A 188 -2.75 9.74 17.36
C GLU A 188 -3.06 11.13 16.80
N ASP A 189 -2.46 12.18 17.37
CA ASP A 189 -2.64 13.56 16.90
C ASP A 189 -2.11 13.74 15.46
N ALA A 190 -0.93 13.17 15.18
CA ALA A 190 -0.34 13.22 13.85
C ALA A 190 -1.16 12.39 12.85
N ALA A 191 -1.64 11.22 13.27
CA ALA A 191 -2.53 10.39 12.46
C ALA A 191 -3.82 11.13 12.09
N ALA A 192 -4.48 11.75 13.06
CA ALA A 192 -5.70 12.52 12.83
C ALA A 192 -5.47 13.68 11.86
N GLN A 193 -4.34 14.38 11.96
CA GLN A 193 -3.97 15.45 11.03
C GLN A 193 -3.78 14.94 9.60
N GLU A 194 -3.05 13.83 9.41
CA GLU A 194 -2.82 13.28 8.07
C GLU A 194 -4.11 12.74 7.44
N LEU A 195 -4.97 12.09 8.24
CA LEU A 195 -6.29 11.66 7.76
C LEU A 195 -7.20 12.84 7.43
N GLN A 196 -7.09 13.97 8.15
CA GLN A 196 -7.80 15.20 7.81
C GLN A 196 -7.31 15.79 6.48
N ASN A 197 -6.00 15.74 6.21
CA ASN A 197 -5.44 16.12 4.91
C ASN A 197 -5.99 15.20 3.81
N ALA A 198 -6.11 13.89 4.06
CA ALA A 198 -6.69 12.93 3.11
C ALA A 198 -8.15 13.28 2.77
N ILE A 199 -8.96 13.67 3.77
CA ILE A 199 -10.35 14.15 3.57
C ILE A 199 -10.39 15.36 2.62
N GLU A 200 -9.50 16.34 2.82
CA GLU A 200 -9.44 17.53 1.96
C GLU A 200 -9.10 17.17 0.51
N GLN A 201 -8.18 16.23 0.32
CA GLN A 201 -7.81 15.74 -1.00
C GLN A 201 -8.92 14.90 -1.65
N ALA A 202 -9.66 14.09 -0.89
CA ALA A 202 -10.82 13.35 -1.39
C ALA A 202 -11.93 14.29 -1.88
N ARG A 203 -12.21 15.37 -1.13
CA ARG A 203 -13.14 16.43 -1.54
C ARG A 203 -12.69 17.12 -2.81
N ALA A 204 -11.40 17.48 -2.90
CA ALA A 204 -10.83 18.08 -4.10
C ALA A 204 -10.85 17.14 -5.32
N ALA A 205 -10.85 15.82 -5.10
CA ALA A 205 -11.03 14.80 -6.12
C ALA A 205 -12.50 14.52 -6.46
N GLU A 206 -13.46 15.14 -5.77
CA GLU A 206 -14.89 14.85 -5.88
C GLU A 206 -15.21 13.36 -5.62
N ARG A 207 -14.51 12.74 -4.66
CA ARG A 207 -14.67 11.33 -4.28
C ARG A 207 -15.29 11.21 -2.88
N GLU A 208 -16.62 11.23 -2.83
CA GLU A 208 -17.42 11.12 -1.59
C GLU A 208 -17.14 9.81 -0.83
N ASP A 209 -16.92 8.70 -1.54
CA ASP A 209 -16.56 7.40 -0.97
C ASP A 209 -15.20 7.44 -0.24
N PHE A 210 -14.18 8.05 -0.85
CA PHE A 210 -12.88 8.26 -0.20
C PHE A 210 -12.95 9.22 0.97
N GLU A 211 -13.78 10.26 0.88
CA GLU A 211 -14.02 11.18 2.00
C GLU A 211 -14.57 10.41 3.20
N MET A 212 -15.63 9.62 3.00
CA MET A 212 -16.26 8.86 4.08
C MET A 212 -15.34 7.77 4.64
N MET A 213 -14.53 7.13 3.79
CA MET A 213 -13.47 6.22 4.24
C MET A 213 -12.52 6.93 5.21
N CYS A 214 -11.96 8.08 4.82
CA CYS A 214 -11.00 8.81 5.63
C CYS A 214 -11.63 9.33 6.94
N CYS A 215 -12.88 9.80 6.91
CA CYS A 215 -13.64 10.16 8.11
C CYS A 215 -13.77 8.97 9.08
N GLY A 216 -14.05 7.77 8.56
CA GLY A 216 -14.09 6.55 9.38
C GLY A 216 -12.75 6.26 10.07
N TYR A 217 -11.64 6.42 9.35
CA TYR A 217 -10.30 6.28 9.94
C TYR A 217 -9.99 7.34 11.00
N VAL A 218 -10.44 8.59 10.82
CA VAL A 218 -10.33 9.63 11.86
C VAL A 218 -11.08 9.21 13.12
N ALA A 219 -12.29 8.68 12.97
CA ALA A 219 -13.09 8.18 14.09
C ALA A 219 -12.39 7.03 14.83
N ILE A 220 -11.77 6.10 14.11
CA ILE A 220 -10.98 5.01 14.70
C ILE A 220 -9.76 5.58 15.45
N ALA A 221 -8.99 6.48 14.84
CA ALA A 221 -7.82 7.09 15.49
C ALA A 221 -8.19 7.80 16.80
N ARG A 222 -9.28 8.56 16.79
CA ARG A 222 -9.79 9.25 17.99
C ARG A 222 -10.33 8.30 19.05
N PHE A 223 -11.03 7.24 18.65
CA PHE A 223 -11.48 6.21 19.58
C PHE A 223 -10.31 5.53 20.30
N HIS A 224 -9.21 5.29 19.59
CA HIS A 224 -7.99 4.74 20.18
C HIS A 224 -7.33 5.68 21.18
N ALA A 225 -7.36 7.00 20.91
CA ALA A 225 -6.87 8.01 21.83
C ALA A 225 -7.75 8.15 23.10
N ASP A 226 -9.07 7.97 22.98
CA ASP A 226 -10.01 8.02 24.10
C ASP A 226 -11.14 6.99 23.95
N THR A 227 -10.89 5.79 24.49
CA THR A 227 -11.82 4.64 24.41
C THR A 227 -13.11 4.84 25.21
N ASN A 228 -13.18 5.83 26.11
CA ASN A 228 -14.39 6.13 26.88
C ASN A 228 -15.34 7.09 26.15
N ASN A 229 -14.90 7.67 25.03
CA ASN A 229 -15.72 8.60 24.29
C ASN A 229 -16.65 7.89 23.30
N ALA A 230 -17.89 7.69 23.73
CA ALA A 230 -18.94 7.08 22.92
C ALA A 230 -19.25 7.83 21.61
N GLU A 231 -18.89 9.13 21.50
CA GLU A 231 -19.11 9.91 20.28
C GLU A 231 -18.24 9.40 19.12
N HIS A 232 -17.03 8.89 19.39
CA HIS A 232 -16.13 8.37 18.36
C HIS A 232 -16.68 7.08 17.74
N GLY A 233 -17.26 6.19 18.55
CA GLY A 233 -17.94 5.00 18.04
C GLY A 233 -19.15 5.35 17.16
N ALA A 234 -19.96 6.32 17.58
CA ALA A 234 -21.09 6.80 16.79
C ALA A 234 -20.65 7.50 15.48
N GLU A 235 -19.49 8.16 15.45
CA GLU A 235 -18.91 8.74 14.24
C GLU A 235 -18.53 7.65 13.22
N LEU A 236 -17.85 6.58 13.68
CA LEU A 236 -17.52 5.43 12.85
C LEU A 236 -18.78 4.78 12.24
N ASP A 237 -19.80 4.53 13.07
CA ASP A 237 -21.07 3.93 12.62
C ASP A 237 -21.74 4.78 11.53
N ARG A 238 -21.70 6.11 11.66
CA ARG A 238 -22.23 7.03 10.62
C ARG A 238 -21.45 6.92 9.32
N CYS A 239 -20.12 6.90 9.36
CA CYS A 239 -19.29 6.75 8.15
C CYS A 239 -19.58 5.41 7.44
N VAL A 240 -19.69 4.31 8.19
CA VAL A 240 -20.04 3.00 7.64
C VAL A 240 -21.45 3.00 7.01
N ALA A 241 -22.43 3.61 7.66
CA ALA A 241 -23.78 3.74 7.11
C ALA A 241 -23.80 4.56 5.81
N GLU A 242 -23.01 5.64 5.75
CA GLU A 242 -22.93 6.50 4.57
C GLU A 242 -22.23 5.82 3.39
N LEU A 243 -21.12 5.10 3.64
CA LEU A 243 -20.46 4.28 2.63
C LEU A 243 -21.40 3.21 2.04
N LYS A 244 -22.24 2.59 2.89
CA LYS A 244 -23.27 1.65 2.44
C LYS A 244 -24.38 2.33 1.63
N ARG A 245 -24.68 3.61 1.90
CA ARG A 245 -25.66 4.41 1.14
C ARG A 245 -25.16 4.77 -0.26
N ILE A 246 -23.86 5.04 -0.41
CA ILE A 246 -23.22 5.35 -1.71
C ILE A 246 -23.29 4.17 -2.68
N ASP A 247 -23.16 2.94 -2.15
CA ASP A 247 -23.38 1.66 -2.85
C ASP A 247 -22.54 1.44 -4.14
N THR A 248 -21.29 1.94 -4.15
CA THR A 248 -20.28 1.55 -5.15
C THR A 248 -19.50 0.32 -4.68
N GLU A 249 -18.72 -0.28 -5.58
CA GLU A 249 -17.82 -1.38 -5.19
C GLU A 249 -16.80 -0.91 -4.15
N ASP A 250 -16.15 0.22 -4.41
CA ASP A 250 -15.21 0.86 -3.48
C ASP A 250 -15.87 1.18 -2.13
N SER A 251 -17.07 1.77 -2.12
CA SER A 251 -17.71 2.18 -0.87
C SER A 251 -18.14 1.00 -0.01
N ARG A 252 -18.61 -0.10 -0.61
CA ARG A 252 -18.90 -1.34 0.12
C ARG A 252 -17.63 -1.94 0.71
N PHE A 253 -16.54 -1.97 -0.06
CA PHE A 253 -15.24 -2.42 0.42
C PHE A 253 -14.75 -1.59 1.61
N PHE A 254 -14.80 -0.26 1.51
CA PHE A 254 -14.40 0.63 2.61
C PHE A 254 -15.25 0.44 3.86
N ALA A 255 -16.56 0.23 3.70
CA ALA A 255 -17.46 -0.02 4.83
C ALA A 255 -17.07 -1.29 5.61
N ASP A 256 -16.78 -2.37 4.90
CA ASP A 256 -16.34 -3.64 5.50
C ASP A 256 -14.93 -3.51 6.11
N GLN A 257 -14.04 -2.81 5.41
CA GLN A 257 -12.68 -2.54 5.86
C GLN A 257 -12.66 -1.78 7.19
N LEU A 258 -13.42 -0.70 7.33
CA LEU A 258 -13.46 0.10 8.57
C LEU A 258 -13.88 -0.73 9.79
N VAL A 259 -14.87 -1.61 9.62
CA VAL A 259 -15.33 -2.52 10.68
C VAL A 259 -14.23 -3.54 11.04
N SER A 260 -13.60 -4.13 10.02
CA SER A 260 -12.54 -5.12 10.22
C SER A 260 -11.33 -4.50 10.94
N VAL A 261 -10.84 -3.37 10.45
CA VAL A 261 -9.68 -2.65 10.99
C VAL A 261 -9.92 -2.23 12.43
N HIS A 262 -11.08 -1.63 12.73
CA HIS A 262 -11.40 -1.24 14.09
C HIS A 262 -11.34 -2.43 15.05
N LYS A 263 -11.91 -3.58 14.65
CA LYS A 263 -11.84 -4.81 15.44
C LYS A 263 -10.39 -5.28 15.64
N THR A 264 -9.60 -5.34 14.57
CA THR A 264 -8.20 -5.79 14.62
C THR A 264 -7.37 -4.91 15.54
N LEU A 265 -7.49 -3.59 15.43
CA LEU A 265 -6.74 -2.66 16.27
C LEU A 265 -7.18 -2.75 17.75
N MET A 266 -8.47 -2.95 18.02
CA MET A 266 -8.97 -3.15 19.39
C MET A 266 -8.44 -4.44 20.03
N GLN A 267 -8.28 -5.51 19.26
CA GLN A 267 -7.66 -6.75 19.75
C GLN A 267 -6.22 -6.51 20.15
N ARG A 268 -5.44 -5.81 19.31
CA ARG A 268 -4.03 -5.48 19.61
C ARG A 268 -3.88 -4.59 20.84
N LEU A 269 -4.77 -3.62 21.04
CA LEU A 269 -4.79 -2.82 22.27
C LEU A 269 -5.00 -3.66 23.53
N SER A 270 -5.80 -4.74 23.45
CA SER A 270 -6.07 -5.60 24.61
C SER A 270 -4.91 -6.54 24.97
N GLU A 271 -3.94 -6.68 24.07
CA GLU A 271 -2.76 -7.54 24.24
C GLU A 271 -1.55 -6.79 24.85
N GLN A 272 -1.61 -5.46 24.92
CA GLN A 272 -0.59 -4.58 25.50
C GLN A 272 -0.83 -4.32 27.00
#